data_AF-I1HDZ0-F1
#
_entry.id   AF-I1HDZ0-F1
#
_cell.length_a   1.000
_cell.length_b   1.000
_cell.length_c   1.000
_cell.angle_alpha   90.00
_cell.angle_beta   90.00
_cell.angle_gamma   90.00
#
_symmetry.space_group_name_H-M   'P 1'
#
loop_
_entity.id
_entity.type
_entity.pdbx_description
1 polymer ?
#
loop_
_entity_poly.entity_id
_entity_poly.type
_entity_poly.pdbx_seq_one_letter_code
_entity_poly.pdbx_strand_id
1 'polypeptide(L)'
;MRPAAAPVTHDDLSLRKAHDRRAARSGGQIAMGLVGLSVLCGLISFILCLAAEGSRSEVSNYLMTVQGSAGQMDVCFYNSSGRSPLIFAIAAFLLLAVAMFAVHAYMLLAVAAPDSAATAHAVAQDHPRVSTGPNTLPWQTCCLFFVTWICFGLAEVLLMIGIGVESGHVSDWRKPRPVCHRVRPGMFAAAGILGLITVVVGFVVYVTAVQAHKLRGHHGGAGHHYPGHAGVPHHHLPPVSYPPHPAPHPYPQPHPHPHPMLPNAPEITAAPCQVQPSNAGCITKVSTAV
;
A
#
# COMPACT_ATOMS: atom_id res chain seq x y z
N MET A 1 16.33 30.54 -42.81
CA MET A 1 17.48 30.64 -41.88
C MET A 1 17.19 29.74 -40.69
N ARG A 2 17.95 28.64 -40.53
CA ARG A 2 17.94 27.81 -39.31
C ARG A 2 18.95 28.43 -38.33
N PRO A 3 18.61 28.63 -37.05
CA PRO A 3 19.60 29.07 -36.07
C PRO A 3 20.66 27.98 -35.93
N ALA A 4 21.93 28.39 -35.97
CA ALA A 4 23.07 27.51 -35.73
C ALA A 4 22.98 26.96 -34.31
N ALA A 5 23.11 25.63 -34.17
CA ALA A 5 23.25 25.00 -32.87
C ALA A 5 24.54 25.51 -32.22
N ALA A 6 24.41 26.23 -31.10
CA ALA A 6 25.55 26.68 -30.32
C ALA A 6 26.36 25.47 -29.83
N PRO A 7 27.71 25.54 -29.84
CA PRO A 7 28.54 24.45 -29.35
C PRO A 7 28.28 24.24 -27.85
N VAL A 8 27.82 23.04 -27.49
CA VAL A 8 27.62 22.65 -26.09
C VAL A 8 28.99 22.63 -25.41
N THR A 9 29.19 23.51 -24.43
CA THR A 9 30.46 23.59 -23.69
C THR A 9 30.49 22.57 -22.57
N HIS A 10 31.69 22.20 -22.10
CA HIS A 10 31.85 21.29 -20.95
C HIS A 10 31.15 21.82 -19.68
N ASP A 11 31.08 23.15 -19.54
CA ASP A 11 30.41 23.81 -18.42
C ASP A 11 28.88 23.63 -18.48
N ASP A 12 28.27 23.67 -19.67
CA ASP A 12 26.84 23.38 -19.86
C ASP A 12 26.48 21.94 -19.45
N LEU A 13 27.35 20.97 -19.77
CA LEU A 13 27.21 19.59 -19.34
C LEU A 13 27.33 19.44 -17.81
N SER A 14 28.23 20.20 -17.18
CA SER A 14 28.43 20.18 -15.73
C SER A 14 27.24 20.78 -14.97
N LEU A 15 26.71 21.91 -15.44
CA LEU A 15 25.53 22.57 -14.88
C LEU A 15 24.29 21.69 -15.03
N ARG A 16 24.11 21.08 -16.21
CA ARG A 16 23.01 20.15 -16.46
C ARG A 16 23.09 18.93 -15.53
N LYS A 17 24.28 18.34 -15.37
CA LYS A 17 24.51 17.22 -14.45
C LYS A 17 24.29 17.60 -12.98
N ALA A 18 24.64 18.81 -12.58
CA ALA A 18 24.38 19.32 -11.22
C ALA A 18 22.88 19.59 -10.99
N HIS A 19 22.18 20.14 -11.98
CA HIS A 19 20.74 20.34 -11.97
C HIS A 19 19.99 19.00 -11.89
N ASP A 20 20.40 18.01 -12.69
CA ASP A 20 19.82 16.66 -12.68
C ASP A 20 20.04 15.96 -11.34
N ARG A 21 21.22 16.10 -10.72
CA ARG A 21 21.50 15.59 -9.37
C ARG A 21 20.62 16.25 -8.31
N ARG A 22 20.36 17.56 -8.44
CA ARG A 22 19.50 18.30 -7.50
C ARG A 22 18.03 17.89 -7.66
N ALA A 23 17.56 17.75 -8.89
CA ALA A 23 16.22 17.27 -9.23
C ALA A 23 15.99 15.81 -8.80
N ALA A 24 16.98 14.93 -8.97
CA ALA A 24 16.92 13.56 -8.49
C ALA A 24 16.85 13.48 -6.95
N ARG A 25 17.59 14.35 -6.24
CA ARG A 25 17.57 14.40 -4.77
C ARG A 25 16.24 14.90 -4.22
N SER A 26 15.65 15.93 -4.81
CA SER A 26 14.32 16.43 -4.42
C SER A 26 13.21 15.44 -4.77
N GLY A 27 13.30 14.77 -5.94
CA GLY A 27 12.36 13.73 -6.34
C GLY A 27 12.32 12.54 -5.37
N GLY A 28 13.48 12.08 -4.89
CA GLY A 28 13.55 11.00 -3.90
C GLY A 28 12.93 11.36 -2.53
N GLN A 29 13.10 12.59 -2.07
CA GLN A 29 12.48 13.07 -0.82
C GLN A 29 10.97 13.19 -0.95
N ILE A 30 10.48 13.71 -2.08
CA ILE A 30 9.04 13.80 -2.36
C ILE A 30 8.42 12.41 -2.46
N ALA A 31 9.06 11.48 -3.17
CA ALA A 31 8.58 10.10 -3.29
C ALA A 31 8.50 9.40 -1.93
N MET A 32 9.52 9.54 -1.09
CA MET A 32 9.51 9.01 0.28
C MET A 32 8.39 9.63 1.13
N GLY A 33 8.17 10.94 1.01
CA GLY A 33 7.07 11.63 1.69
C GLY A 33 5.69 11.14 1.24
N LEU A 34 5.47 10.96 -0.07
CA LEU A 34 4.22 10.45 -0.63
C LEU A 34 3.94 9.01 -0.20
N VAL A 35 4.98 8.16 -0.17
CA VAL A 35 4.85 6.79 0.33
C VAL A 35 4.49 6.78 1.81
N GLY A 36 5.19 7.56 2.64
CA GLY A 36 4.89 7.69 4.06
C GLY A 36 3.47 8.21 4.32
N LEU A 37 3.04 9.23 3.57
CA LEU A 37 1.68 9.77 3.62
C LEU A 37 0.65 8.69 3.25
N SER A 38 0.86 7.94 2.16
CA SER A 38 -0.07 6.90 1.72
C SER A 38 -0.26 5.80 2.76
N VAL A 39 0.84 5.35 3.39
CA VAL A 39 0.80 4.31 4.43
C VAL A 39 0.08 4.83 5.68
N LEU A 40 0.41 6.05 6.13
CA LEU A 40 -0.23 6.65 7.29
C LEU A 40 -1.74 6.84 7.07
N CYS A 41 -2.13 7.41 5.93
CA CYS A 41 -3.54 7.60 5.57
C CYS A 41 -4.28 6.25 5.47
N GLY A 42 -3.67 5.23 4.85
CA GLY A 42 -4.25 3.89 4.76
C GLY A 42 -4.46 3.22 6.11
N LEU A 43 -3.49 3.32 7.02
CA LEU A 43 -3.60 2.77 8.38
C LEU A 43 -4.67 3.49 9.21
N ILE A 44 -4.70 4.82 9.18
CA ILE A 44 -5.73 5.59 9.87
C ILE A 44 -7.11 5.27 9.29
N SER A 45 -7.23 5.19 7.95
CA SER A 45 -8.47 4.77 7.29
C SER A 45 -8.93 3.39 7.76
N PHE A 46 -8.03 2.42 7.87
CA PHE A 46 -8.36 1.08 8.36
C PHE A 46 -8.90 1.12 9.80
N ILE A 47 -8.24 1.86 10.69
CA ILE A 47 -8.68 2.02 12.09
C ILE A 47 -10.06 2.70 12.14
N LEU A 48 -10.30 3.71 11.32
CA LEU A 48 -11.59 4.38 11.23
C LEU A 48 -12.69 3.46 10.70
N CYS A 49 -12.39 2.59 9.74
CA CYS A 49 -13.31 1.54 9.30
C CYS A 49 -13.68 0.58 10.44
N LEU A 50 -12.71 0.17 11.27
CA LEU A 50 -12.98 -0.65 12.47
C LEU A 50 -13.80 0.12 13.52
N ALA A 51 -13.50 1.40 13.73
CA ALA A 51 -14.27 2.26 14.64
C ALA A 51 -15.71 2.46 14.14
N ALA A 52 -15.91 2.61 12.83
CA ALA A 52 -17.23 2.67 12.20
C ALA A 52 -18.00 1.36 12.41
N GLU A 53 -17.34 0.21 12.23
CA GLU A 53 -17.94 -1.10 12.47
C GLU A 53 -18.35 -1.29 13.94
N GLY A 54 -17.49 -0.90 14.89
CA GLY A 54 -17.78 -0.98 16.33
C GLY A 54 -18.85 0.02 16.80
N SER A 55 -19.05 1.10 16.05
CA SER A 55 -20.04 2.15 16.36
C SER A 55 -21.34 2.03 15.57
N ARG A 56 -21.51 0.95 14.80
CA ARG A 56 -22.67 0.75 13.92
C ARG A 56 -23.98 0.78 14.70
N SER A 57 -25.03 1.28 14.05
CA SER A 57 -26.35 1.36 14.66
C SER A 57 -26.95 -0.05 14.84
N GLU A 58 -27.35 -0.40 16.06
CA GLU A 58 -28.07 -1.65 16.33
C GLU A 58 -29.58 -1.44 16.21
N VAL A 59 -30.27 -2.42 15.63
CA VAL A 59 -31.73 -2.42 15.50
C VAL A 59 -32.32 -3.29 16.59
N SER A 60 -33.35 -2.77 17.25
CA SER A 60 -34.17 -3.48 18.22
C SER A 60 -35.62 -3.50 17.76
N ASN A 61 -36.24 -4.68 17.82
CA ASN A 61 -37.62 -4.90 17.39
C ASN A 61 -38.53 -4.94 18.63
N TYR A 62 -39.68 -4.27 18.53
CA TYR A 62 -40.75 -4.32 19.52
C TYR A 62 -42.07 -4.68 18.85
N LEU A 63 -42.81 -5.56 19.53
CA LEU A 63 -44.17 -5.88 19.14
C LEU A 63 -45.12 -4.84 19.73
N MET A 64 -45.73 -4.01 18.88
CA MET A 64 -46.78 -3.10 19.31
C MET A 64 -48.14 -3.78 19.15
N THR A 65 -48.89 -3.85 20.25
CA THR A 65 -50.30 -4.26 20.24
C THR A 65 -51.16 -3.00 20.12
N VAL A 66 -51.91 -2.88 19.03
CA VAL A 66 -52.86 -1.77 18.87
C VAL A 66 -54.11 -2.12 19.65
N GLN A 67 -54.42 -1.32 20.69
CA GLN A 67 -55.62 -1.51 21.50
C GLN A 67 -56.88 -1.46 20.61
N GLY A 68 -57.55 -2.60 20.45
CA GLY A 68 -58.77 -2.73 19.62
C GLY A 68 -58.59 -3.47 18.29
N SER A 69 -57.38 -3.91 17.93
CA SER A 69 -57.14 -4.77 16.77
C SER A 69 -56.36 -6.03 17.18
N ALA A 70 -56.76 -7.20 16.69
CA ALA A 70 -56.08 -8.47 16.97
C ALA A 70 -54.70 -8.58 16.29
N GLY A 71 -54.28 -7.55 15.52
CA GLY A 71 -53.01 -7.51 14.82
C GLY A 71 -51.88 -6.94 15.68
N GLN A 72 -50.88 -7.77 15.97
CA GLN A 72 -49.57 -7.33 16.44
C GLN A 72 -48.78 -6.76 15.26
N MET A 73 -48.29 -5.52 15.41
CA MET A 73 -47.40 -4.90 14.41
C MET A 73 -45.97 -4.96 14.94
N ASP A 74 -45.07 -5.60 14.20
CA ASP A 74 -43.64 -5.58 14.50
C ASP A 74 -43.05 -4.24 14.04
N VAL A 75 -42.43 -3.53 14.97
CA VAL A 75 -41.93 -2.18 14.76
C VAL A 75 -40.51 -2.12 15.27
N CYS A 76 -39.64 -1.50 14.49
CA CYS A 76 -38.22 -1.43 14.80
C CYS A 76 -37.79 0.01 15.10
N PHE A 77 -36.75 0.15 15.92
CA PHE A 77 -36.10 1.42 16.23
C PHE A 77 -34.60 1.21 16.34
N TYR A 78 -33.83 2.28 16.14
CA TYR A 78 -32.38 2.25 16.27
C TYR A 78 -32.00 2.54 17.73
N ASN A 79 -31.04 1.80 18.28
CA ASN A 79 -30.59 1.98 19.66
C ASN A 79 -29.66 3.19 19.81
N SER A 80 -28.97 3.58 18.74
CA SER A 80 -28.02 4.69 18.70
C SER A 80 -28.21 5.54 17.43
N SER A 81 -27.69 6.76 17.47
CA SER A 81 -27.63 7.62 16.27
C SER A 81 -26.51 7.17 15.34
N GLY A 82 -26.75 7.19 14.03
CA GLY A 82 -25.73 6.90 13.01
C GLY A 82 -24.60 7.94 12.89
N ARG A 83 -24.57 8.99 13.73
CA ARG A 83 -23.60 10.11 13.62
C ARG A 83 -22.14 9.66 13.76
N SER A 84 -21.84 8.84 14.77
CA SER A 84 -20.47 8.36 15.01
C SER A 84 -19.94 7.50 13.86
N PRO A 85 -20.62 6.40 13.45
CA PRO A 85 -20.14 5.58 12.33
C PRO A 85 -20.09 6.37 11.02
N LEU A 86 -21.01 7.33 10.81
CA LEU A 86 -20.98 8.22 9.65
C LEU A 86 -19.71 9.07 9.60
N ILE A 87 -19.32 9.74 10.69
CA ILE A 87 -18.10 10.57 10.73
C ILE A 87 -16.86 9.72 10.47
N PHE A 88 -16.78 8.55 11.10
CA PHE A 88 -15.66 7.63 10.88
C PHE A 88 -15.59 7.13 9.43
N ALA A 89 -16.72 6.76 8.83
CA ALA A 89 -16.77 6.29 7.45
C ALA A 89 -16.41 7.40 6.44
N ILE A 90 -16.90 8.63 6.63
CA ILE A 90 -16.54 9.78 5.78
C ILE A 90 -15.05 10.10 5.90
N ALA A 91 -14.51 10.12 7.12
CA ALA A 91 -13.09 10.36 7.34
C ALA A 91 -12.22 9.26 6.72
N ALA A 92 -12.63 7.98 6.84
CA ALA A 92 -11.96 6.85 6.20
C ALA A 92 -11.95 6.98 4.67
N PHE A 93 -13.10 7.27 4.06
CA PHE A 93 -13.26 7.50 2.62
C PHE A 93 -12.30 8.58 2.12
N LEU A 94 -12.26 9.75 2.78
CA LEU A 94 -11.36 10.83 2.38
C LEU A 94 -9.87 10.46 2.53
N LEU A 95 -9.50 9.78 3.61
CA LEU A 95 -8.13 9.34 3.83
C LEU A 95 -7.70 8.27 2.82
N LEU A 96 -8.59 7.35 2.45
CA LEU A 96 -8.31 6.35 1.43
C LEU A 96 -8.13 7.00 0.05
N ALA A 97 -8.95 7.99 -0.28
CA ALA A 97 -8.78 8.80 -1.49
C ALA A 97 -7.42 9.52 -1.50
N VAL A 98 -7.03 10.18 -0.41
CA VAL A 98 -5.70 10.83 -0.28
C VAL A 98 -4.57 9.81 -0.43
N ALA A 99 -4.70 8.63 0.18
CA ALA A 99 -3.72 7.56 0.03
C ALA A 99 -3.60 7.12 -1.44
N MET A 100 -4.72 6.95 -2.13
CA MET A 100 -4.76 6.56 -3.54
C MET A 100 -4.14 7.62 -4.47
N PHE A 101 -4.40 8.90 -4.20
CA PHE A 101 -3.74 10.00 -4.92
C PHE A 101 -2.23 10.01 -4.67
N ALA A 102 -1.78 9.81 -3.42
CA ALA A 102 -0.36 9.71 -3.10
C ALA A 102 0.29 8.52 -3.82
N VAL A 103 -0.38 7.37 -3.87
CA VAL A 103 0.03 6.19 -4.66
C VAL A 103 0.23 6.53 -6.12
N HIS A 104 -0.76 7.15 -6.75
CA HIS A 104 -0.66 7.54 -8.16
C HIS A 104 0.40 8.60 -8.41
N ALA A 105 0.52 9.59 -7.52
CA ALA A 105 1.50 10.65 -7.64
C ALA A 105 2.93 10.11 -7.62
N TYR A 106 3.29 9.23 -6.67
CA TYR A 106 4.65 8.70 -6.64
C TYR A 106 4.92 7.70 -7.77
N MET A 107 3.91 6.96 -8.24
CA MET A 107 4.05 6.12 -9.44
C MET A 107 4.30 6.95 -10.70
N LEU A 108 3.60 8.06 -10.87
CA LEU A 108 3.86 9.02 -11.97
C LEU A 108 5.26 9.62 -11.85
N LEU A 109 5.72 9.96 -10.65
CA LEU A 109 7.11 10.38 -10.41
C LEU A 109 8.13 9.30 -10.80
N ALA A 110 7.84 8.02 -10.50
CA ALA A 110 8.71 6.91 -10.87
C ALA A 110 8.78 6.69 -12.38
N VAL A 111 7.66 6.85 -13.09
CA VAL A 111 7.58 6.70 -14.56
C VAL A 111 8.13 7.91 -15.31
N ALA A 112 7.88 9.12 -14.82
CA ALA A 112 8.32 10.37 -15.43
C ALA A 112 9.83 10.61 -15.31
N ALA A 113 10.52 9.88 -14.41
CA ALA A 113 11.97 9.90 -14.37
C ALA A 113 12.54 9.32 -15.69
N PRO A 114 13.31 10.10 -16.46
CA PRO A 114 13.73 9.75 -17.83
C PRO A 114 14.61 8.49 -17.90
N ASP A 115 15.23 8.10 -16.78
CA ASP A 115 16.04 6.88 -16.64
C ASP A 115 15.20 5.61 -16.36
N SER A 116 13.87 5.70 -16.26
CA SER A 116 13.00 4.57 -15.90
C SER A 116 12.43 3.87 -17.14
N ALA A 117 11.94 4.63 -18.12
CA ALA A 117 11.19 4.11 -19.26
C ALA A 117 12.05 3.37 -20.30
N ALA A 118 13.26 3.86 -20.60
CA ALA A 118 14.15 3.25 -21.59
C ALA A 118 14.82 1.95 -21.09
N THR A 119 14.69 1.63 -19.81
CA THR A 119 15.59 0.69 -19.13
C THR A 119 14.91 -0.33 -18.25
N ALA A 120 13.62 -0.14 -17.92
CA ALA A 120 12.74 -1.26 -17.64
C ALA A 120 12.71 -2.25 -18.82
N HIS A 121 12.86 -1.76 -20.05
CA HIS A 121 12.97 -2.60 -21.24
C HIS A 121 14.34 -3.29 -21.38
N ALA A 122 15.44 -2.59 -21.05
CA ALA A 122 16.80 -3.14 -21.13
C ALA A 122 17.13 -4.16 -20.02
N VAL A 123 16.68 -3.94 -18.78
CA VAL A 123 16.91 -4.88 -17.66
C VAL A 123 16.12 -6.18 -17.83
N ALA A 124 14.98 -6.13 -18.51
CA ALA A 124 14.23 -7.35 -18.87
C ALA A 124 14.96 -8.23 -19.90
N GLN A 125 15.91 -7.68 -20.67
CA GLN A 125 16.66 -8.43 -21.69
C GLN A 125 17.97 -9.05 -21.17
N ASP A 126 18.59 -8.51 -20.11
CA ASP A 126 20.01 -8.81 -19.80
C ASP A 126 20.29 -9.58 -18.49
N HIS A 127 19.30 -10.16 -17.80
CA HIS A 127 19.55 -10.93 -16.56
C HIS A 127 19.37 -12.46 -16.70
N PRO A 128 20.47 -13.26 -16.72
CA PRO A 128 20.42 -14.71 -16.97
C PRO A 128 20.09 -15.55 -15.73
N ARG A 129 19.60 -14.95 -14.62
CA ARG A 129 19.38 -15.67 -13.35
C ARG A 129 17.93 -15.75 -12.86
N VAL A 130 16.96 -15.27 -13.64
CA VAL A 130 15.54 -15.51 -13.34
C VAL A 130 14.87 -16.11 -14.56
N SER A 131 14.75 -17.45 -14.58
CA SER A 131 13.93 -18.19 -15.55
C SER A 131 12.43 -18.00 -15.27
N THR A 132 11.95 -16.76 -15.29
CA THR A 132 10.53 -16.47 -15.52
C THR A 132 10.42 -15.94 -16.94
N GLY A 133 9.60 -16.62 -17.76
CA GLY A 133 9.52 -16.37 -19.19
C GLY A 133 9.34 -14.87 -19.53
N PRO A 134 9.85 -14.41 -20.68
CA PRO A 134 9.93 -12.99 -21.05
C PRO A 134 8.58 -12.23 -21.06
N ASN A 135 7.46 -12.95 -20.94
CA ASN A 135 6.10 -12.40 -20.93
C ASN A 135 5.49 -12.23 -19.52
N THR A 136 6.11 -12.73 -18.44
CA THR A 136 5.45 -12.77 -17.12
C THR A 136 5.56 -11.48 -16.33
N LEU A 137 6.66 -10.73 -16.48
CA LEU A 137 6.92 -9.51 -15.70
C LEU A 137 5.95 -8.34 -16.02
N PRO A 138 5.73 -7.95 -17.30
CA PRO A 138 4.76 -6.90 -17.62
C PRO A 138 3.32 -7.33 -17.33
N TRP A 139 3.00 -8.61 -17.51
CA TRP A 139 1.70 -9.18 -17.16
C TRP A 139 1.42 -9.07 -15.66
N GLN A 140 2.40 -9.41 -14.81
CA GLN A 140 2.27 -9.28 -13.35
C GLN A 140 2.05 -7.84 -12.90
N THR A 141 2.82 -6.87 -13.42
CA THR A 141 2.62 -5.44 -13.09
C THR A 141 1.25 -4.95 -13.53
N CYS A 142 0.80 -5.37 -14.72
CA CYS A 142 -0.53 -5.07 -15.23
C CYS A 142 -1.63 -5.65 -14.31
N CYS A 143 -1.52 -6.92 -13.92
CA CYS A 143 -2.45 -7.55 -12.98
C CYS A 143 -2.47 -6.84 -11.63
N LEU A 144 -1.31 -6.51 -11.04
CA LEU A 144 -1.24 -5.81 -9.76
C LEU A 144 -1.90 -4.43 -9.84
N PHE A 145 -1.68 -3.69 -10.93
CA PHE A 145 -2.34 -2.41 -11.16
C PHE A 145 -3.86 -2.56 -11.18
N PHE A 146 -4.40 -3.48 -11.97
CA PHE A 146 -5.84 -3.72 -12.01
C PHE A 146 -6.41 -4.18 -10.66
N VAL A 147 -5.70 -5.07 -9.96
CA VAL A 147 -6.11 -5.53 -8.62
C VAL A 147 -6.17 -4.36 -7.64
N THR A 148 -5.18 -3.45 -7.65
CA THR A 148 -5.19 -2.24 -6.81
C THR A 148 -6.43 -1.38 -7.08
N TRP A 149 -6.77 -1.14 -8.35
CA TRP A 149 -7.96 -0.36 -8.70
C TRP A 149 -9.27 -1.04 -8.31
N ILE A 150 -9.37 -2.35 -8.51
CA ILE A 150 -10.55 -3.12 -8.14
C ILE A 150 -10.73 -3.12 -6.62
N CYS A 151 -9.66 -3.38 -5.85
CA CYS A 151 -9.70 -3.33 -4.39
C CYS A 151 -10.09 -1.94 -3.87
N PHE A 152 -9.50 -0.88 -4.43
CA PHE A 152 -9.85 0.49 -4.09
C PHE A 152 -11.32 0.79 -4.40
N GLY A 153 -11.78 0.48 -5.61
CA GLY A 153 -13.16 0.71 -6.03
C GLY A 153 -14.16 -0.04 -5.15
N LEU A 154 -13.87 -1.30 -4.82
CA LEU A 154 -14.72 -2.08 -3.91
C LEU A 154 -14.73 -1.48 -2.49
N ALA A 155 -13.59 -1.04 -1.96
CA ALA A 155 -13.50 -0.38 -0.66
C ALA A 155 -14.38 0.89 -0.61
N GLU A 156 -14.25 1.74 -1.63
CA GLU A 156 -15.00 3.00 -1.75
C GLU A 156 -16.51 2.76 -1.90
N VAL A 157 -16.92 1.79 -2.73
CA VAL A 157 -18.34 1.43 -2.89
C VAL A 157 -18.91 0.92 -1.57
N LEU A 158 -18.20 0.07 -0.84
CA LEU A 158 -18.63 -0.42 0.48
C LEU A 158 -18.75 0.74 1.49
N LEU A 159 -17.79 1.68 1.50
CA LEU A 159 -17.87 2.88 2.34
C LEU A 159 -19.05 3.77 1.95
N MET A 160 -19.30 4.01 0.66
CA MET A 160 -20.44 4.79 0.19
C MET A 160 -21.78 4.17 0.58
N ILE A 161 -21.91 2.84 0.47
CA ILE A 161 -23.11 2.12 0.92
C ILE A 161 -23.28 2.31 2.43
N GLY A 162 -22.21 2.13 3.22
CA GLY A 162 -22.24 2.33 4.67
C GLY A 162 -22.62 3.76 5.07
N ILE A 163 -22.02 4.77 4.44
CA ILE A 163 -22.35 6.19 4.63
C ILE A 163 -23.81 6.45 4.28
N GLY A 164 -24.29 5.93 3.15
CA GLY A 164 -25.68 6.07 2.70
C GLY A 164 -26.67 5.53 3.72
N VAL A 165 -26.45 4.30 4.20
CA VAL A 165 -27.34 3.67 5.19
C VAL A 165 -27.28 4.41 6.54
N GLU A 166 -26.08 4.73 7.05
CA GLU A 166 -25.95 5.40 8.35
C GLU A 166 -26.45 6.86 8.33
N SER A 167 -26.40 7.53 7.16
CA SER A 167 -26.94 8.89 7.00
C SER A 167 -28.46 8.95 7.23
N GLY A 168 -29.19 7.89 6.89
CA GLY A 168 -30.63 7.78 7.09
C GLY A 168 -31.06 7.74 8.57
N HIS A 169 -30.12 7.48 9.49
CA HIS A 169 -30.37 7.37 10.93
C HIS A 169 -29.74 8.51 11.73
N VAL A 170 -29.35 9.61 11.08
CA VAL A 170 -28.77 10.79 11.76
C VAL A 170 -29.85 11.59 12.49
N SER A 171 -31.02 11.75 11.88
CA SER A 171 -32.19 12.39 12.45
C SER A 171 -33.29 11.35 12.67
N ASP A 172 -34.14 11.56 13.68
CA ASP A 172 -35.32 10.73 13.93
C ASP A 172 -35.06 9.23 14.13
N TRP A 173 -33.87 8.84 14.60
CA TRP A 173 -33.50 7.44 14.84
C TRP A 173 -34.34 6.73 15.90
N ARG A 174 -34.98 7.49 16.80
CA ARG A 174 -35.96 6.98 17.79
C ARG A 174 -37.38 6.82 17.24
N LYS A 175 -37.69 7.34 16.04
CA LYS A 175 -39.04 7.20 15.50
C LYS A 175 -39.27 5.73 15.10
N PRO A 176 -40.36 5.10 15.58
CA PRO A 176 -40.70 3.72 15.21
C PRO A 176 -40.90 3.59 13.70
N ARG A 177 -40.35 2.54 13.08
CA ARG A 177 -40.48 2.26 11.64
C ARG A 177 -40.98 0.83 11.41
N PRO A 178 -41.78 0.60 10.35
CA PRO A 178 -42.21 -0.75 9.98
C PRO A 178 -41.07 -1.58 9.35
N VAL A 179 -40.04 -0.91 8.81
CA VAL A 179 -38.85 -1.56 8.21
C VAL A 179 -37.61 -0.78 8.62
N CYS A 180 -36.61 -1.48 9.15
CA CYS A 180 -35.30 -0.91 9.49
C CYS A 180 -34.24 -1.49 8.57
N HIS A 181 -33.51 -0.60 7.90
CA HIS A 181 -32.33 -0.98 7.15
C HIS A 181 -31.12 -1.03 8.09
N ARG A 182 -30.39 -2.14 8.06
CA ARG A 182 -29.17 -2.34 8.83
C ARG A 182 -28.02 -2.72 7.89
N VAL A 183 -26.86 -2.12 8.11
CA VAL A 183 -25.62 -2.54 7.47
C VAL A 183 -25.26 -3.96 7.97
N ARG A 184 -24.92 -4.87 7.05
CA ARG A 184 -24.46 -6.21 7.43
C ARG A 184 -23.16 -6.11 8.23
N PRO A 185 -23.01 -6.91 9.31
CA PRO A 185 -21.76 -6.99 10.04
C PRO A 185 -20.56 -7.24 9.13
N GLY A 186 -19.50 -6.47 9.33
CA GLY A 186 -18.23 -6.60 8.61
C GLY A 186 -18.15 -5.82 7.30
N MET A 187 -19.18 -5.05 6.91
CA MET A 187 -19.10 -4.22 5.71
C MET A 187 -18.01 -3.15 5.81
N PHE A 188 -17.94 -2.42 6.93
CA PHE A 188 -16.92 -1.40 7.12
C PHE A 188 -15.54 -2.04 7.32
N ALA A 189 -15.47 -3.14 8.06
CA ALA A 189 -14.24 -3.91 8.22
C ALA A 189 -13.69 -4.40 6.88
N ALA A 190 -14.53 -4.98 6.02
CA ALA A 190 -14.15 -5.43 4.68
C ALA A 190 -13.64 -4.28 3.81
N ALA A 191 -14.31 -3.12 3.85
CA ALA A 191 -13.85 -1.92 3.15
C ALA A 191 -12.46 -1.48 3.62
N GLY A 192 -12.24 -1.46 4.95
CA GLY A 192 -10.93 -1.16 5.53
C GLY A 192 -9.84 -2.14 5.09
N ILE A 193 -10.13 -3.45 5.06
CA ILE A 193 -9.18 -4.47 4.62
C ILE A 193 -8.82 -4.28 3.14
N LEU A 194 -9.82 -4.06 2.28
CA LEU A 194 -9.60 -3.82 0.84
C LEU A 194 -8.80 -2.53 0.61
N GLY A 195 -9.07 -1.47 1.37
CA GLY A 195 -8.29 -0.24 1.36
C GLY A 195 -6.83 -0.46 1.81
N LEU A 196 -6.63 -1.24 2.87
CA LEU A 196 -5.28 -1.57 3.35
C LEU A 196 -4.49 -2.40 2.33
N ILE A 197 -5.12 -3.40 1.70
CA ILE A 197 -4.51 -4.19 0.61
C ILE A 197 -4.04 -3.26 -0.52
N THR A 198 -4.87 -2.30 -0.92
CA THR A 198 -4.54 -1.32 -1.96
C THR A 198 -3.24 -0.57 -1.64
N VAL A 199 -3.11 -0.06 -0.42
CA VAL A 199 -1.92 0.69 0.02
C VAL A 199 -0.69 -0.21 0.14
N VAL A 200 -0.84 -1.43 0.67
CA VAL A 200 0.26 -2.40 0.78
C VAL A 200 0.78 -2.81 -0.59
N VAL A 201 -0.11 -3.11 -1.54
CA VAL A 201 0.28 -3.44 -2.92
C VAL A 201 1.02 -2.26 -3.56
N GLY A 202 0.52 -1.03 -3.39
CA GLY A 202 1.21 0.17 -3.86
C GLY A 202 2.63 0.30 -3.28
N PHE A 203 2.77 0.13 -1.97
CA PHE A 203 4.07 0.15 -1.30
C PHE A 203 5.04 -0.92 -1.82
N VAL A 204 4.57 -2.16 -2.01
CA VAL A 204 5.38 -3.24 -2.56
C VAL A 204 5.88 -2.88 -3.96
N VAL A 205 5.00 -2.37 -4.83
CA VAL A 205 5.38 -1.93 -6.17
C VAL A 205 6.42 -0.80 -6.13
N TYR A 206 6.28 0.16 -5.21
CA TYR A 206 7.28 1.22 -5.00
C TYR A 206 8.64 0.66 -4.60
N VAL A 207 8.69 -0.23 -3.61
CA VAL A 207 9.95 -0.84 -3.16
C VAL A 207 10.59 -1.63 -4.30
N THR A 208 9.82 -2.43 -5.03
CA THR A 208 10.32 -3.18 -6.19
C THR A 208 10.92 -2.25 -7.24
N ALA A 209 10.27 -1.13 -7.55
CA ALA A 209 10.80 -0.13 -8.48
C ALA A 209 12.12 0.46 -7.98
N VAL A 210 12.19 0.87 -6.70
CA VAL A 210 13.41 1.45 -6.10
C VAL A 210 14.56 0.45 -6.08
N GLN A 211 14.30 -0.82 -5.76
CA GLN A 211 15.34 -1.86 -5.76
C GLN A 211 15.88 -2.09 -7.17
N ALA A 212 15.03 -2.11 -8.19
CA ALA A 212 15.46 -2.19 -9.58
C ALA A 212 16.40 -1.03 -9.96
N HIS A 213 16.11 0.20 -9.50
CA HIS A 213 17.01 1.33 -9.69
C HIS A 213 18.35 1.17 -8.95
N LYS A 214 18.37 0.68 -7.71
CA LYS A 214 19.60 0.48 -6.92
C LYS A 214 20.53 -0.58 -7.53
N LEU A 215 19.98 -1.72 -7.94
CA LEU A 215 20.72 -2.80 -8.61
C LEU A 215 21.38 -2.33 -9.91
N ARG A 216 20.72 -1.42 -10.64
CA ARG A 216 21.26 -0.83 -11.86
C ARG A 216 22.38 0.19 -11.59
N GLY A 217 22.31 0.97 -10.52
CA GLY A 217 23.38 1.87 -10.11
C GLY A 217 24.69 1.13 -9.79
N HIS A 218 24.61 -0.08 -9.26
CA HIS A 218 25.79 -0.93 -9.02
C HIS A 218 26.37 -1.52 -10.31
N HIS A 219 25.53 -1.92 -11.28
CA HIS A 219 26.01 -2.45 -12.57
C HIS A 219 26.53 -1.37 -13.54
N GLY A 220 25.96 -0.15 -13.51
CA GLY A 220 26.43 0.97 -14.33
C GLY A 220 27.72 1.63 -13.83
N GLY A 221 28.13 1.39 -12.58
CA GLY A 221 29.37 1.93 -12.00
C GLY A 221 30.63 1.10 -12.29
N ALA A 222 30.48 -0.18 -12.67
CA ALA A 222 31.61 -1.08 -12.93
C ALA A 222 32.01 -1.17 -14.43
N GLY A 223 31.27 -0.51 -15.32
CA GLY A 223 31.39 -0.67 -16.78
C GLY A 223 32.02 0.50 -17.56
N HIS A 224 32.50 1.56 -16.90
CA HIS A 224 33.20 2.66 -17.60
C HIS A 224 34.71 2.39 -17.72
N HIS A 225 35.10 1.27 -18.34
CA HIS A 225 36.39 1.21 -19.03
C HIS A 225 36.16 1.76 -20.44
N TYR A 226 36.64 2.97 -20.71
CA TYR A 226 36.78 3.50 -22.07
C TYR A 226 37.82 2.65 -22.81
N PRO A 227 37.51 1.92 -23.90
CA PRO A 227 38.51 1.49 -24.87
C PRO A 227 38.52 2.55 -25.97
N GLY A 228 39.32 3.59 -25.80
CA GLY A 228 39.20 4.77 -26.66
C GLY A 228 40.39 5.71 -26.64
N HIS A 229 41.61 5.19 -26.73
CA HIS A 229 42.75 5.98 -27.21
C HIS A 229 43.60 5.13 -28.16
N ALA A 230 43.15 5.11 -29.41
CA ALA A 230 43.99 4.76 -30.54
C ALA A 230 44.75 6.02 -30.98
N GLY A 231 46.08 5.91 -31.06
CA GLY A 231 46.88 6.68 -32.02
C GLY A 231 47.67 7.87 -31.49
N VAL A 232 48.74 7.62 -30.73
CA VAL A 232 49.96 8.46 -30.78
C VAL A 232 51.17 7.53 -30.86
N PRO A 233 51.97 7.55 -31.93
CA PRO A 233 53.16 6.71 -32.04
C PRO A 233 54.32 7.39 -31.29
N HIS A 234 54.65 6.89 -30.09
CA HIS A 234 55.90 7.23 -29.42
C HIS A 234 56.93 6.12 -29.62
N HIS A 235 58.11 6.55 -30.06
CA HIS A 235 59.30 5.78 -30.37
C HIS A 235 59.79 4.85 -29.24
N HIS A 236 60.29 3.69 -29.68
CA HIS A 236 61.28 2.79 -29.08
C HIS A 236 61.70 3.02 -27.62
N LEU A 237 61.22 2.12 -26.74
CA LEU A 237 61.89 1.72 -25.50
C LEU A 237 61.92 0.18 -25.44
N PRO A 238 63.02 -0.44 -24.98
CA PRO A 238 63.16 -1.89 -24.94
C PRO A 238 62.28 -2.54 -23.85
N PRO A 239 61.89 -3.82 -24.02
CA PRO A 239 60.97 -4.48 -23.11
C PRO A 239 61.63 -4.75 -21.74
N VAL A 240 61.00 -4.23 -20.69
CA VAL A 240 61.30 -4.60 -19.30
C VAL A 240 60.67 -5.96 -19.03
N SER A 241 61.51 -6.98 -18.91
CA SER A 241 61.13 -8.32 -18.48
C SER A 241 60.85 -8.34 -16.98
N TYR A 242 59.59 -8.57 -16.60
CA TYR A 242 59.19 -8.81 -15.21
C TYR A 242 59.32 -10.31 -14.86
N PRO A 243 59.71 -10.65 -13.61
CA PRO A 243 59.80 -12.04 -13.16
C PRO A 243 58.41 -12.68 -12.94
N PRO A 244 58.28 -14.01 -13.02
CA PRO A 244 57.00 -14.70 -12.88
C PRO A 244 56.52 -14.69 -11.42
N HIS A 245 55.23 -14.38 -11.23
CA HIS A 245 54.53 -14.46 -9.96
C HIS A 245 54.33 -15.93 -9.51
N PRO A 246 54.45 -16.26 -8.21
CA PRO A 246 54.15 -17.60 -7.70
C PRO A 246 52.64 -17.86 -7.66
N ALA A 247 52.27 -19.14 -7.86
CA ALA A 247 50.91 -19.64 -7.87
C ALA A 247 50.17 -19.47 -6.52
N PRO A 248 48.83 -19.31 -6.51
CA PRO A 248 48.07 -19.16 -5.28
C PRO A 248 47.90 -20.49 -4.53
N HIS A 249 48.04 -20.44 -3.20
CA HIS A 249 47.75 -21.54 -2.29
C HIS A 249 46.23 -21.86 -2.20
N PRO A 250 45.85 -23.12 -1.91
CA PRO A 250 44.45 -23.48 -1.70
C PRO A 250 43.95 -22.99 -0.33
N TYR A 251 42.75 -22.39 -0.31
CA TYR A 251 42.05 -22.01 0.92
C TYR A 251 41.47 -23.22 1.66
N PRO A 252 41.47 -23.23 3.01
CA PRO A 252 40.82 -24.28 3.79
C PRO A 252 39.31 -24.06 3.93
N GLN A 253 38.57 -25.17 3.93
CA GLN A 253 37.11 -25.26 4.09
C GLN A 253 36.65 -24.85 5.50
N PRO A 254 35.53 -24.11 5.66
CA PRO A 254 34.97 -23.81 6.97
C PRO A 254 34.09 -24.96 7.51
N HIS A 255 34.28 -25.28 8.79
CA HIS A 255 33.43 -26.19 9.55
C HIS A 255 32.05 -25.56 9.90
N PRO A 256 30.98 -26.35 10.08
CA PRO A 256 29.67 -25.85 10.49
C PRO A 256 29.60 -25.57 11.99
N HIS A 257 29.07 -24.41 12.37
CA HIS A 257 28.70 -24.10 13.75
C HIS A 257 27.31 -24.64 14.11
N PRO A 258 27.07 -25.05 15.37
CA PRO A 258 25.76 -25.52 15.84
C PRO A 258 24.79 -24.37 16.16
N HIS A 259 23.51 -24.62 15.89
CA HIS A 259 22.39 -23.72 16.20
C HIS A 259 22.08 -23.64 17.70
N PRO A 260 21.78 -22.46 18.26
CA PRO A 260 21.19 -22.34 19.59
C PRO A 260 19.67 -22.59 19.54
N MET A 261 19.17 -23.43 20.45
CA MET A 261 17.75 -23.61 20.73
C MET A 261 17.16 -22.35 21.41
N LEU A 262 15.98 -21.94 20.94
CA LEU A 262 15.17 -20.89 21.59
C LEU A 262 14.30 -21.49 22.71
N PRO A 263 14.00 -20.75 23.80
CA PRO A 263 13.10 -21.20 24.86
C PRO A 263 11.62 -21.01 24.46
N ASN A 264 10.78 -21.96 24.87
CA ASN A 264 9.32 -21.89 24.72
C ASN A 264 8.70 -20.72 25.49
N ALA A 265 7.75 -20.03 24.86
CA ALA A 265 6.95 -18.97 25.45
C ALA A 265 5.77 -19.55 26.29
N PRO A 266 5.34 -18.87 27.37
CA PRO A 266 4.25 -19.35 28.23
C PRO A 266 2.86 -19.08 27.64
N GLU A 267 1.98 -20.04 27.85
CA GLU A 267 0.58 -20.07 27.47
C GLU A 267 -0.25 -19.11 28.35
N ILE A 268 -1.05 -18.25 27.71
CA ILE A 268 -1.93 -17.28 28.39
C ILE A 268 -3.36 -17.83 28.40
N THR A 269 -3.82 -18.25 29.57
CA THR A 269 -5.20 -18.65 29.84
C THR A 269 -6.08 -17.42 30.10
N ALA A 270 -7.17 -17.26 29.35
CA ALA A 270 -8.15 -16.20 29.56
C ALA A 270 -9.11 -16.55 30.72
N ALA A 271 -9.34 -15.59 31.63
CA ALA A 271 -10.31 -15.70 32.71
C ALA A 271 -11.74 -15.31 32.24
N PRO A 272 -12.80 -15.98 32.71
CA PRO A 272 -14.18 -15.63 32.37
C PRO A 272 -14.70 -14.43 33.17
N CYS A 273 -15.32 -13.48 32.48
CA CYS A 273 -16.09 -12.39 33.09
C CYS A 273 -17.38 -12.92 33.74
N GLN A 274 -17.54 -12.68 35.04
CA GLN A 274 -18.80 -12.84 35.77
C GLN A 274 -19.65 -11.58 35.60
N VAL A 275 -20.87 -11.74 35.08
CA VAL A 275 -21.88 -10.66 35.02
C VAL A 275 -22.90 -10.91 36.13
N GLN A 276 -23.03 -9.93 37.02
CA GLN A 276 -23.96 -9.94 38.15
C GLN A 276 -25.34 -9.40 37.70
N PRO A 277 -26.46 -10.11 37.95
CA PRO A 277 -27.78 -9.64 37.57
C PRO A 277 -28.32 -8.64 38.61
N SER A 278 -28.55 -7.41 38.17
CA SER A 278 -29.27 -6.37 38.92
C SER A 278 -30.72 -6.28 38.41
N ASN A 279 -31.66 -6.32 39.35
CA ASN A 279 -33.10 -6.35 39.14
C ASN A 279 -33.61 -5.12 38.37
N ALA A 280 -34.19 -5.33 37.17
CA ALA A 280 -35.06 -4.38 36.49
C ALA A 280 -36.07 -5.16 35.62
N GLY A 281 -37.33 -4.70 35.61
CA GLY A 281 -38.51 -5.44 35.14
C GLY A 281 -38.43 -6.04 33.73
N CYS A 282 -39.16 -7.15 33.56
CA CYS A 282 -39.31 -7.88 32.30
C CYS A 282 -39.84 -6.99 31.17
N ILE A 283 -38.92 -6.43 30.39
CA ILE A 283 -39.14 -6.14 28.98
C ILE A 283 -38.61 -7.37 28.25
N THR A 284 -39.50 -8.16 27.66
CA THR A 284 -39.13 -9.33 26.86
C THR A 284 -38.43 -8.86 25.58
N LYS A 285 -37.11 -8.72 25.66
CA LYS A 285 -36.22 -8.55 24.52
C LYS A 285 -36.17 -9.88 23.77
N VAL A 286 -36.97 -10.02 22.73
CA VAL A 286 -36.81 -11.13 21.77
C VAL A 286 -35.61 -10.77 20.89
N SER A 287 -34.44 -11.27 21.27
CA SER A 287 -33.22 -11.11 20.48
C SER A 287 -33.19 -12.20 19.41
N THR A 288 -33.83 -11.97 18.27
CA THR A 288 -33.67 -12.82 17.08
C THR A 288 -32.35 -12.47 16.42
N ALA A 289 -31.33 -13.31 16.61
CA ALA A 289 -30.14 -13.34 15.77
C ALA A 289 -30.52 -14.04 14.45
N VAL A 290 -30.47 -13.30 13.34
CA VAL A 290 -30.51 -13.82 11.97
C VAL A 290 -29.34 -13.21 11.21
#